data_AF-A0A959CB91-F1
#
_entry.id   AF-A0A959CB91-F1
#
_cell.length_a   1.000
_cell.length_b   1.000
_cell.length_c   1.000
_cell.angle_alpha   90.00
_cell.angle_beta   90.00
_cell.angle_gamma   90.00
#
_symmetry.space_group_name_H-M   'P 1'
#
loop_
_entity.id
_entity.type
_entity.pdbx_description
1 polymer ?
#
loop_
_entity_poly.entity_id
_entity_poly.type
_entity_poly.pdbx_seq_one_letter_code
_entity_poly.pdbx_strand_id
1 'polypeptide(L)'
;SYGITDNFTIGAGIVPLFLFSGTSTPVWITPKISVPLSKDKINLGVGGLFAAVLGEDQGSFGVAYGQLTFGPRDRNLNLGLGYGYAGDDWASTPTVSVSGMYRTSKKLALMTENYIFDTGDEDLFYLLSFGMRFIGRRTAIDAGLFFPTADGDFFAVPWLGLNVALGNPSND
;
A
#
# COMPACT_ATOMS: atom_id res chain seq x y z
N SER A 1 0.22 11.93 0.00
CA SER A 1 1.69 11.78 -0.12
C SER A 1 2.26 12.99 -0.83
N TYR A 2 3.55 13.24 -0.64
CA TYR A 2 4.27 14.36 -1.23
C TYR A 2 5.64 13.87 -1.73
N GLY A 3 5.97 14.16 -2.99
CA GLY A 3 7.29 13.92 -3.56
C GLY A 3 8.24 15.04 -3.15
N ILE A 4 9.17 14.73 -2.25
CA ILE A 4 10.17 15.70 -1.77
C ILE A 4 11.27 15.88 -2.82
N THR A 5 11.64 14.78 -3.49
CA THR A 5 12.55 14.79 -4.66
C THR A 5 12.02 13.82 -5.71
N ASP A 6 12.71 13.74 -6.86
CA ASP A 6 12.40 12.78 -7.92
C ASP A 6 12.44 11.32 -7.46
N ASN A 7 13.19 11.03 -6.39
CA ASN A 7 13.38 9.69 -5.87
C ASN A 7 12.84 9.49 -4.46
N PHE A 8 12.47 10.55 -3.74
CA PHE A 8 12.01 10.46 -2.36
C PHE A 8 10.59 10.98 -2.20
N THR A 9 9.73 10.15 -1.62
CA THR A 9 8.33 10.47 -1.31
C THR A 9 8.07 10.20 0.18
N ILE A 10 7.22 11.01 0.78
CA ILE A 10 6.67 10.74 2.10
C ILE A 10 5.13 10.79 2.05
N GLY A 11 4.48 9.81 2.64
CA GLY A 11 3.06 9.86 2.95
C GLY A 11 2.82 10.03 4.45
N ALA A 12 1.62 10.48 4.79
CA ALA A 12 1.09 10.41 6.12
C ALA A 12 -0.39 10.03 6.01
N GLY A 13 -0.92 9.37 7.04
CA GLY A 13 -2.31 8.96 7.09
C GLY A 13 -2.81 8.85 8.52
N ILE A 14 -4.13 8.79 8.64
CA ILE A 14 -4.86 8.73 9.90
C ILE A 14 -6.16 7.96 9.67
N VAL A 15 -6.53 7.09 10.61
CA VAL A 15 -7.92 6.62 10.74
C VAL A 15 -8.53 7.42 11.89
N PRO A 16 -9.40 8.42 11.62
CA PRO A 16 -9.85 9.39 12.63
C PRO A 16 -10.92 8.81 13.55
N LEU A 17 -10.58 7.76 14.30
CA LEU A 17 -11.51 7.07 15.19
C LEU A 17 -11.98 7.94 16.37
N PHE A 18 -11.27 9.03 16.68
CA PHE A 18 -11.73 10.04 17.63
C PHE A 18 -13.13 10.63 17.30
N LEU A 19 -13.57 10.57 16.04
CA LEU A 19 -14.93 10.96 15.62
C LEU A 19 -16.01 9.96 16.07
N PHE A 20 -15.61 8.75 16.47
CA PHE A 20 -16.45 7.67 16.96
C PHE A 20 -16.13 7.43 18.44
N SER A 21 -16.75 8.25 19.30
CA SER A 21 -16.71 8.18 20.77
C SER A 21 -15.31 8.26 21.42
N GLY A 22 -14.36 9.02 20.85
CA GLY A 22 -13.06 9.25 21.48
C GLY A 22 -12.15 8.03 21.55
N THR A 23 -12.34 7.07 20.64
CA THR A 23 -11.49 5.88 20.54
C THR A 23 -10.09 6.24 20.00
N SER A 24 -9.14 5.35 20.30
CA SER A 24 -7.75 5.50 19.95
C SER A 24 -7.56 5.60 18.43
N THR A 25 -6.63 6.46 18.00
CA THR A 25 -6.57 6.94 16.60
C THR A 25 -5.26 6.50 15.95
N PRO A 26 -5.28 5.52 15.03
CA PRO A 26 -4.11 5.14 14.25
C PRO A 26 -3.64 6.28 13.36
N VAL A 27 -2.34 6.58 13.42
CA VAL A 27 -1.64 7.51 12.54
C VAL A 27 -0.39 6.83 11.98
N TRP A 28 0.02 7.21 10.78
CA TRP A 28 1.22 6.64 10.18
C TRP A 28 1.92 7.59 9.22
N ILE A 29 3.19 7.30 8.96
CA ILE A 29 3.98 7.88 7.88
C ILE A 29 4.49 6.78 6.94
N THR A 30 4.68 7.13 5.67
CA THR A 30 5.20 6.22 4.65
C THR A 30 6.33 6.83 3.84
N PRO A 31 7.56 6.91 4.40
CA PRO A 31 8.72 7.32 3.63
C PRO A 31 9.10 6.22 2.63
N LYS A 32 9.44 6.63 1.41
CA LYS A 32 9.88 5.72 0.35
C LYS A 32 10.91 6.40 -0.55
N ILE A 33 12.02 5.70 -0.78
CA ILE A 33 12.99 6.01 -1.83
C ILE A 33 12.73 5.07 -3.02
N SER A 34 12.80 5.59 -4.24
CA SER A 34 12.61 4.83 -5.47
C SER A 34 13.65 5.26 -6.51
N VAL A 35 14.45 4.31 -6.99
CA VAL A 35 15.52 4.55 -7.96
C VAL A 35 15.25 3.75 -9.24
N PRO A 36 15.28 4.38 -10.43
CA PRO A 36 15.17 3.68 -11.70
C PRO A 36 16.47 2.91 -11.98
N LEU A 37 16.43 1.59 -11.89
CA LEU A 37 17.54 0.73 -12.32
C LEU A 37 17.65 0.67 -13.85
N SER A 38 16.49 0.70 -14.52
CA SER A 38 16.36 0.84 -15.95
C SER A 38 15.16 1.71 -16.25
N LYS A 39 15.39 2.84 -16.93
CA LYS A 39 14.36 3.85 -17.20
C LYS A 39 13.12 3.20 -17.84
N ASP A 40 11.95 3.45 -17.24
CA ASP A 40 10.63 2.94 -17.64
C ASP A 40 10.49 1.41 -17.70
N LYS A 41 11.46 0.67 -17.17
CA LYS A 41 11.49 -0.81 -17.21
C LYS A 41 11.62 -1.44 -15.84
N ILE A 42 12.54 -0.96 -15.00
CA ILE A 42 12.81 -1.54 -13.69
C ILE A 42 13.09 -0.42 -12.70
N ASN A 43 12.34 -0.39 -11.60
CA ASN A 43 12.58 0.50 -10.46
C ASN A 43 12.77 -0.32 -9.20
N LEU A 44 13.72 0.10 -8.36
CA LEU A 44 13.92 -0.42 -7.02
C LEU A 44 13.39 0.60 -6.01
N GLY A 45 12.46 0.16 -5.17
CA GLY A 45 11.93 0.94 -4.06
C GLY A 45 12.33 0.36 -2.72
N VAL A 46 12.67 1.21 -1.77
CA VAL A 46 12.83 0.85 -0.35
C VAL A 46 12.06 1.87 0.47
N GLY A 47 11.25 1.40 1.41
CA GLY A 47 10.44 2.28 2.22
C GLY A 47 9.92 1.58 3.46
N GLY A 48 9.00 2.26 4.14
CA GLY A 48 8.29 1.65 5.24
C GLY A 48 6.94 2.32 5.48
N LEU A 49 6.15 1.67 6.31
CA LEU A 49 5.01 2.26 6.98
C LEU A 49 5.33 2.21 8.48
N PHE A 50 5.30 3.36 9.13
CA PHE A 50 5.56 3.49 10.56
C PHE A 50 4.32 4.10 11.19
N ALA A 51 3.65 3.33 12.05
CA ALA A 51 2.37 3.67 12.63
C ALA A 51 2.45 3.72 14.16
N ALA A 52 1.57 4.53 14.74
CA ALA A 52 1.32 4.61 16.17
C ALA A 52 -0.17 4.80 16.41
N VAL A 53 -0.64 4.47 17.61
CA VAL A 53 -2.02 4.65 18.02
C VAL A 53 -2.08 5.78 19.04
N LEU A 54 -2.61 6.93 18.64
CA LEU A 54 -2.76 8.07 19.54
C LEU A 54 -3.84 7.76 20.59
N GLY A 55 -3.53 8.05 21.86
CA GLY A 55 -4.43 7.77 22.98
C GLY A 55 -4.21 6.41 23.65
N GLU A 56 -3.23 5.63 23.19
CA GLU A 56 -2.76 4.43 23.86
C GLU A 56 -1.25 4.46 24.04
N ASP A 57 -0.76 3.94 25.16
CA ASP A 57 0.67 3.75 25.41
C ASP A 57 1.19 2.44 24.80
N GLN A 58 0.70 2.10 23.60
CA GLN A 58 1.24 0.98 22.83
C GLN A 58 2.45 1.43 22.02
N GLY A 59 3.42 0.53 21.85
CA GLY A 59 4.57 0.77 20.98
C GLY A 59 4.16 1.03 19.53
N SER A 60 5.05 1.64 18.75
CA SER A 60 4.83 1.80 17.31
C SER A 60 4.86 0.45 16.60
N PHE A 61 4.14 0.33 15.50
CA PHE A 61 4.16 -0.85 14.65
C PHE A 61 4.24 -0.44 13.19
N GLY A 62 4.61 -1.36 12.33
CA GLY A 62 4.80 -1.02 10.94
C GLY A 62 5.40 -2.13 10.11
N VAL A 63 5.83 -1.76 8.91
CA VAL A 63 6.54 -2.64 7.99
C VAL A 63 7.67 -1.87 7.32
N ALA A 64 8.88 -2.42 7.34
CA ALA A 64 9.95 -1.99 6.46
C ALA A 64 9.97 -2.91 5.23
N TYR A 65 10.05 -2.35 4.03
CA TYR A 65 9.93 -3.13 2.80
C TYR A 65 10.87 -2.67 1.68
N GLY A 66 11.19 -3.62 0.82
CA GLY A 66 11.78 -3.41 -0.50
C GLY A 66 10.82 -3.89 -1.59
N GLN A 67 10.84 -3.24 -2.74
CA GLN A 67 10.05 -3.66 -3.90
C GLN A 67 10.80 -3.45 -5.21
N LEU A 68 10.56 -4.36 -6.16
CA LEU A 68 10.92 -4.20 -7.56
C LEU A 68 9.65 -3.93 -8.35
N THR A 69 9.69 -2.89 -9.18
CA THR A 69 8.62 -2.54 -10.11
C THR A 69 9.11 -2.76 -11.53
N PHE A 70 8.42 -3.61 -12.27
CA PHE A 70 8.69 -3.92 -13.67
C PHE A 70 7.65 -3.23 -14.56
N GLY A 71 8.12 -2.49 -15.56
CA GLY A 71 7.30 -1.76 -16.52
C GLY A 71 7.00 -0.30 -16.15
N PRO A 72 6.35 0.43 -17.07
CA PRO A 72 6.00 1.84 -16.89
C PRO A 72 4.86 2.05 -15.88
N ARG A 73 4.63 3.33 -15.54
CA ARG A 73 3.63 3.74 -14.55
C ARG A 73 2.19 3.30 -14.87
N ASP A 74 1.85 3.11 -16.14
CA ASP A 74 0.52 2.71 -16.57
C ASP A 74 0.35 1.20 -16.78
N ARG A 75 1.45 0.44 -16.84
CA ARG A 75 1.48 -1.01 -17.03
C ARG A 75 2.66 -1.59 -16.26
N ASN A 76 2.42 -1.99 -15.02
CA ASN A 76 3.49 -2.52 -14.18
C ASN A 76 3.06 -3.74 -13.37
N LEU A 77 4.08 -4.49 -13.00
CA LEU A 77 4.06 -5.57 -12.01
C LEU A 77 5.04 -5.18 -10.90
N ASN A 78 4.65 -5.38 -9.65
CA ASN A 78 5.48 -5.12 -8.48
C ASN A 78 5.64 -6.41 -7.68
N LEU A 79 6.87 -6.68 -7.27
CA LEU A 79 7.22 -7.74 -6.34
C LEU A 79 7.86 -7.11 -5.11
N GLY A 80 7.35 -7.39 -3.93
CA GLY A 80 7.82 -6.80 -2.69
C GLY A 80 8.10 -7.83 -1.62
N LEU A 81 9.00 -7.46 -0.71
CA LEU A 81 9.29 -8.15 0.53
C LEU A 81 9.29 -7.13 1.65
N GLY A 82 8.62 -7.45 2.76
CA GLY A 82 8.58 -6.59 3.93
C GLY A 82 8.67 -7.37 5.22
N TYR A 83 9.26 -6.77 6.24
CA TYR A 83 9.26 -7.30 7.60
C TYR A 83 8.43 -6.38 8.49
N GLY A 84 7.40 -6.96 9.10
CA GLY A 84 6.58 -6.29 10.09
C GLY A 84 7.32 -6.16 11.41
N TYR A 85 7.00 -5.12 12.17
CA TYR A 85 7.48 -4.95 13.54
C TYR A 85 6.37 -4.38 14.43
N ALA A 86 6.44 -4.67 15.73
CA ALA A 86 5.58 -4.11 16.76
C ALA A 86 6.41 -3.91 18.04
N GLY A 87 6.54 -2.66 18.49
CA GLY A 87 7.50 -2.31 19.55
C GLY A 87 8.92 -2.65 19.13
N ASP A 88 9.61 -3.45 19.96
CA ASP A 88 10.98 -3.91 19.70
C ASP A 88 11.03 -5.24 18.93
N ASP A 89 9.89 -5.90 18.73
CA ASP A 89 9.79 -7.22 18.11
C ASP A 89 9.59 -7.11 16.60
N TRP A 90 10.33 -7.93 15.86
CA TRP A 90 10.23 -8.06 14.41
C TRP A 90 9.66 -9.42 14.03
N ALA A 91 8.90 -9.46 12.94
CA ALA A 91 8.43 -10.71 12.35
C ALA A 91 9.62 -11.62 12.00
N SER A 92 9.49 -12.91 12.27
CA SER A 92 10.51 -13.93 11.95
C SER A 92 10.55 -14.27 10.46
N THR A 93 9.44 -14.04 9.75
CA THR A 93 9.25 -14.33 8.33
C THR A 93 8.81 -13.07 7.58
N PRO A 94 9.20 -12.93 6.30
CA PRO A 94 8.81 -11.77 5.51
C PRO A 94 7.36 -11.89 5.01
N THR A 95 6.68 -10.75 4.91
CA THR A 95 5.54 -10.58 4.01
C THR A 95 6.03 -10.51 2.58
N VAL A 96 5.47 -11.33 1.71
CA VAL A 96 5.65 -11.26 0.25
C VAL A 96 4.49 -10.50 -0.35
N SER A 97 4.75 -9.58 -1.27
CA SER A 97 3.70 -8.88 -2.01
C SER A 97 3.87 -9.02 -3.52
N VAL A 98 2.74 -9.19 -4.20
CA VAL A 98 2.64 -9.20 -5.66
C VAL A 98 1.48 -8.31 -6.06
N SER A 99 1.78 -7.22 -6.75
CA SER A 99 0.74 -6.28 -7.22
C SER A 99 0.96 -5.89 -8.66
N GLY A 100 -0.10 -5.44 -9.32
CA GLY A 100 -0.03 -5.03 -10.71
C GLY A 100 -1.05 -3.98 -11.05
N MET A 101 -0.72 -3.18 -12.07
CA MET A 101 -1.62 -2.21 -12.65
C MET A 101 -1.57 -2.31 -14.17
N TYR A 102 -2.74 -2.34 -14.79
CA TYR A 102 -2.87 -2.30 -16.25
C TYR A 102 -3.90 -1.24 -16.66
N ARG A 103 -3.43 -0.13 -17.22
CA ARG A 103 -4.26 0.94 -17.74
C ARG A 103 -4.87 0.55 -19.08
N THR A 104 -6.16 0.20 -19.05
CA THR A 104 -6.92 -0.18 -20.25
C THR A 104 -7.33 1.02 -21.10
N SER A 105 -7.47 2.20 -20.49
CA SER A 105 -7.79 3.45 -21.21
C SER A 105 -7.27 4.69 -20.48
N LYS A 106 -7.43 5.88 -21.08
CA LYS A 106 -7.09 7.15 -20.41
C LYS A 106 -7.85 7.38 -19.09
N LYS A 107 -8.99 6.69 -18.88
CA LYS A 107 -9.88 6.88 -17.74
C LYS A 107 -10.01 5.65 -16.84
N LEU A 108 -9.40 4.52 -17.20
CA LEU A 108 -9.60 3.25 -16.49
C LEU A 108 -8.29 2.46 -16.39
N ALA A 109 -8.00 1.96 -15.20
CA ALA A 109 -6.98 0.96 -14.97
C ALA A 109 -7.52 -0.19 -14.14
N LEU A 110 -7.07 -1.41 -14.43
CA LEU A 110 -7.28 -2.58 -13.59
C LEU A 110 -6.09 -2.72 -12.66
N MET A 111 -6.33 -3.23 -11.46
CA MET A 111 -5.29 -3.42 -10.45
C MET A 111 -5.56 -4.63 -9.57
N THR A 112 -4.48 -5.17 -9.05
CA THR A 112 -4.49 -6.26 -8.07
C THR A 112 -3.33 -6.03 -7.12
N GLU A 113 -3.53 -6.38 -5.86
CA GLU A 113 -2.53 -6.26 -4.80
C GLU A 113 -2.72 -7.41 -3.83
N ASN A 114 -1.71 -8.27 -3.75
CA ASN A 114 -1.80 -9.54 -3.05
C ASN A 114 -0.65 -9.65 -2.06
N TYR A 115 -0.97 -10.09 -0.86
CA TYR A 115 -0.01 -10.28 0.22
C TYR A 115 -0.05 -11.71 0.71
N ILE A 116 1.12 -12.24 1.03
CA ILE A 116 1.31 -13.54 1.66
C ILE A 116 2.16 -13.29 2.89
N PHE A 117 1.67 -13.67 4.07
CA PHE A 117 2.41 -13.52 5.31
C PHE A 117 2.02 -14.61 6.29
N ASP A 118 2.94 -14.87 7.21
CA ASP A 118 2.76 -15.81 8.30
C ASP A 118 2.13 -15.08 9.49
N THR A 119 1.10 -15.68 10.09
CA THR A 119 0.46 -15.17 11.31
C THR A 119 1.01 -15.82 12.58
N GLY A 120 1.92 -16.79 12.46
CA GLY A 120 2.42 -17.62 13.54
C GLY A 120 1.58 -18.89 13.79
N ASP A 121 0.54 -19.12 12.99
CA ASP A 121 -0.28 -20.34 12.98
C ASP A 121 0.31 -21.39 12.02
N GLU A 122 -0.33 -22.56 11.88
CA GLU A 122 0.18 -23.63 10.99
C GLU A 122 0.08 -23.29 9.49
N ASP A 123 -0.74 -22.29 9.11
CA ASP A 123 -1.04 -21.94 7.73
C ASP A 123 -0.64 -20.50 7.36
N LEU A 124 -0.24 -20.30 6.10
CA LEU A 124 0.03 -18.97 5.53
C LEU A 124 -1.28 -18.21 5.30
N PHE A 125 -1.28 -16.93 5.66
CA PHE A 125 -2.39 -16.03 5.34
C PHE A 125 -2.19 -15.39 3.97
N TYR A 126 -3.26 -15.37 3.16
CA TYR A 126 -3.27 -14.67 1.88
C TYR A 126 -4.33 -13.56 1.92
N LEU A 127 -3.92 -12.36 1.53
CA LEU A 127 -4.82 -11.25 1.30
C LEU A 127 -4.78 -10.92 -0.18
N LEU A 128 -5.75 -11.41 -0.94
CA LEU A 128 -5.84 -11.18 -2.37
C LEU A 128 -6.72 -9.97 -2.65
N SER A 129 -6.49 -9.29 -3.78
CA SER A 129 -7.41 -8.23 -4.21
C SER A 129 -7.53 -8.11 -5.72
N PHE A 130 -8.67 -7.62 -6.15
CA PHE A 130 -8.87 -7.18 -7.53
C PHE A 130 -9.75 -5.94 -7.55
N GLY A 131 -9.39 -4.98 -8.38
CA GLY A 131 -10.11 -3.72 -8.47
C GLY A 131 -9.82 -2.93 -9.73
N MET A 132 -10.47 -1.78 -9.79
CA MET A 132 -10.38 -0.83 -10.87
C MET A 132 -10.21 0.59 -10.35
N ARG A 133 -9.44 1.38 -11.08
CA ARG A 133 -9.23 2.80 -10.85
C ARG A 133 -9.82 3.61 -11.98
N PHE A 134 -10.79 4.47 -11.65
CA PHE A 134 -11.34 5.48 -12.54
C PHE A 134 -10.52 6.76 -12.42
N ILE A 135 -9.95 7.22 -13.52
CA ILE A 135 -8.98 8.32 -13.55
C ILE A 135 -9.65 9.57 -14.14
N GLY A 136 -9.78 10.60 -13.32
CA GLY A 136 -10.18 11.95 -13.69
C GLY A 136 -8.98 12.88 -13.90
N ARG A 137 -9.26 14.18 -14.07
CA ARG A 137 -8.20 15.19 -14.29
C ARG A 137 -7.38 15.50 -13.03
N ARG A 138 -8.04 15.54 -11.87
CA ARG A 138 -7.43 15.82 -10.55
C ARG A 138 -7.85 14.82 -9.48
N THR A 139 -8.67 13.84 -9.85
CA THR A 139 -9.22 12.86 -8.94
C THR A 139 -9.06 11.46 -9.53
N ALA A 140 -8.96 10.46 -8.66
CA ALA A 140 -9.12 9.07 -9.06
C ALA A 140 -9.93 8.32 -8.00
N ILE A 141 -10.83 7.45 -8.44
CA ILE A 141 -11.65 6.61 -7.56
C ILE A 141 -11.21 5.18 -7.76
N ASP A 142 -10.90 4.50 -6.66
CA ASP A 142 -10.53 3.10 -6.62
C ASP A 142 -11.70 2.30 -6.08
N ALA A 143 -12.14 1.27 -6.79
CA ALA A 143 -13.16 0.34 -6.34
C ALA A 143 -12.63 -1.08 -6.50
N GLY A 144 -12.70 -1.89 -5.45
CA GLY A 144 -12.17 -3.24 -5.48
C GLY A 144 -12.74 -4.13 -4.38
N LEU A 145 -12.31 -5.37 -4.41
CA LEU A 145 -12.61 -6.38 -3.41
C LEU A 145 -11.30 -6.93 -2.86
N PHE A 146 -11.24 -7.08 -1.55
CA PHE A 146 -10.23 -7.86 -0.86
C PHE A 146 -10.82 -9.21 -0.47
N PHE A 147 -10.02 -10.26 -0.62
CA PHE A 147 -10.37 -11.63 -0.31
C PHE A 147 -9.32 -12.14 0.68
N PRO A 148 -9.52 -11.91 1.99
CA PRO A 148 -8.73 -12.59 2.99
C PRO A 148 -9.06 -14.08 2.92
N THR A 149 -8.02 -14.90 2.90
CA THR A 149 -8.18 -16.36 2.96
C THR A 149 -7.48 -16.83 4.23
N ALA A 150 -8.30 -17.18 5.23
CA ALA A 150 -7.91 -17.97 6.38
C ALA A 150 -9.00 -19.05 6.57
N ASP A 151 -8.59 -20.27 6.89
CA ASP A 151 -9.44 -21.35 7.40
C ASP A 151 -10.65 -21.78 6.54
N GLY A 152 -10.64 -21.47 5.23
CA GLY A 152 -11.61 -22.01 4.26
C GLY A 152 -12.87 -21.17 4.04
N ASP A 153 -13.05 -20.06 4.77
CA ASP A 153 -14.15 -19.13 4.53
C ASP A 153 -13.75 -18.05 3.51
N PHE A 154 -14.46 -18.03 2.38
CA PHE A 154 -14.28 -17.01 1.35
C PHE A 154 -15.31 -15.90 1.53
N PHE A 155 -14.86 -14.73 1.95
CA PHE A 155 -15.67 -13.52 1.95
C PHE A 155 -14.96 -12.37 1.23
N ALA A 156 -15.74 -11.50 0.61
CA ALA A 156 -15.24 -10.36 -0.14
C ALA A 156 -15.47 -9.08 0.67
N VAL A 157 -14.40 -8.38 1.00
CA VAL A 157 -14.46 -7.08 1.68
C VAL A 157 -14.42 -5.98 0.62
N PRO A 158 -15.49 -5.17 0.46
CA PRO A 158 -15.47 -4.07 -0.49
C PRO A 158 -14.50 -2.97 -0.06
N TRP A 159 -13.78 -2.43 -1.03
CA TRP A 159 -12.87 -1.31 -0.84
C TRP A 159 -13.18 -0.17 -1.79
N LEU A 160 -13.25 1.05 -1.24
CA LEU A 160 -13.45 2.28 -1.99
C LEU A 160 -12.41 3.30 -1.55
N GLY A 161 -11.66 3.84 -2.52
CA GLY A 161 -10.65 4.87 -2.29
C GLY A 161 -10.90 6.11 -3.14
N LEU A 162 -10.60 7.28 -2.59
CA LEU A 162 -10.58 8.55 -3.32
C LEU A 162 -9.18 9.15 -3.24
N ASN A 163 -8.62 9.46 -4.41
CA ASN A 163 -7.35 10.14 -4.55
C ASN A 163 -7.61 11.53 -5.12
N VAL A 164 -7.05 12.57 -4.51
CA VAL A 164 -7.13 13.95 -4.99
C VAL A 164 -5.71 14.49 -5.15
N ALA A 165 -5.36 14.93 -6.36
CA ALA A 165 -4.10 15.60 -6.60
C ALA A 165 -4.16 17.02 -6.05
N LEU A 166 -3.21 17.36 -5.17
CA LEU A 166 -3.02 18.69 -4.62
C LEU A 166 -1.92 19.41 -5.42
N GLY A 167 -2.12 20.69 -5.72
CA GLY A 167 -1.22 21.47 -6.58
C GLY A 167 -1.61 21.47 -8.05
N ASN A 168 -0.84 22.19 -8.87
CA ASN A 168 -1.07 22.20 -10.31
C ASN A 168 -0.63 20.85 -10.90
N PRO A 169 -1.44 20.22 -11.78
CA PRO A 169 -0.96 19.05 -12.50
C PRO A 169 0.29 19.46 -13.29
N SER A 170 1.37 18.71 -13.15
CA SER A 170 2.51 18.85 -14.06
C SER A 170 1.99 18.56 -15.47
N ASN A 171 2.21 19.51 -16.38
CA ASN A 171 1.94 19.31 -17.79
C ASN A 171 3.06 18.44 -18.35
N ASP A 172 2.91 17.12 -18.24
CA ASP A 172 3.65 16.16 -19.06
C ASP A 172 2.79 15.72 -20.26
#